data_AF-A0A5B9QR16-F1
#
_entry.id   AF-A0A5B9QR16-F1
#
_cell.length_a   1.000
_cell.length_b   1.000
_cell.length_c   1.000
_cell.angle_alpha   90.00
_cell.angle_beta   90.00
_cell.angle_gamma   90.00
#
_symmetry.space_group_name_H-M   'P 1'
#
loop_
_entity.id
_entity.type
_entity.pdbx_description
1 polymer ?
#
loop_
_entity_poly.entity_id
_entity_poly.type
_entity_poly.pdbx_seq_one_letter_code
_entity_poly.pdbx_strand_id
1 'polypeptide(L)'
;MLLCFAVCSCWGHARTGYSQEYDGNRILLTTIQPPDRSATNAARFGLTRNDFAALTQQLTAVRYVVPVREVQRDARVSNRVRTIQLLGTHPEYASVHRLKTIRGRFLNAADVKRARNVVVLGSRLAARLFPGEDPIGRNVRVDRNYYLVLGIVDTSEPLAYIPLTTMKGRMGDRDITRSVGQFEIRHFELSRIEIIPQDAADTPQLTEIATQILQALHEDDGSFRLSVSQHE
;
A
#
# COMPACT_ATOMS: atom_id res chain seq x y z
N MET A 1 -6.75 61.04 -12.17
CA MET A 1 -5.43 61.60 -11.79
C MET A 1 -5.37 61.71 -10.27
N LEU A 2 -4.82 60.69 -9.60
CA LEU A 2 -4.26 60.73 -8.25
C LEU A 2 -3.58 59.37 -7.98
N LEU A 3 -2.26 59.39 -7.85
CA LEU A 3 -1.42 58.32 -7.30
C LEU A 3 -1.63 58.27 -5.77
N CYS A 4 -1.43 57.16 -5.04
CA CYS A 4 -0.11 56.72 -4.56
C CYS A 4 -0.16 55.49 -3.62
N PHE A 5 0.87 54.64 -3.76
CA PHE A 5 1.54 53.72 -2.82
C PHE A 5 0.79 52.63 -2.02
N ALA A 6 1.17 51.35 -2.21
CA ALA A 6 2.21 50.71 -1.38
C ALA A 6 2.59 49.31 -1.91
N VAL A 7 3.89 49.05 -1.84
CA VAL A 7 4.61 47.83 -2.24
C VAL A 7 4.42 46.74 -1.18
N CYS A 8 4.21 45.49 -1.59
CA CYS A 8 4.65 44.35 -0.78
C CYS A 8 5.27 43.29 -1.70
N SER A 9 6.58 43.16 -1.54
CA SER A 9 7.47 42.20 -2.16
C SER A 9 7.40 40.87 -1.42
N CYS A 10 7.25 39.75 -2.12
CA CYS A 10 7.83 38.49 -1.68
C CYS A 10 8.25 37.60 -2.85
N TRP A 11 9.49 37.15 -2.76
CA TRP A 11 10.20 36.22 -3.61
C TRP A 11 9.51 34.86 -3.79
N GLY A 12 9.81 34.18 -4.90
CA GLY A 12 9.66 32.73 -5.00
C GLY A 12 9.87 32.18 -6.41
N HIS A 13 11.13 31.83 -6.73
CA HIS A 13 11.51 31.12 -7.95
C HIS A 13 10.71 29.81 -8.17
N ALA A 14 10.32 29.56 -9.42
CA ALA A 14 10.70 28.39 -10.23
C ALA A 14 9.56 27.96 -11.18
N ARG A 15 9.65 28.39 -12.46
CA ARG A 15 9.08 27.63 -13.58
C ARG A 15 10.18 26.75 -14.15
N THR A 16 10.11 25.44 -13.93
CA THR A 16 10.59 24.45 -14.91
C THR A 16 9.83 23.16 -14.69
N GLY A 17 9.15 22.70 -15.74
CA GLY A 17 7.99 21.81 -15.63
C GLY A 17 8.28 20.35 -15.30
N TYR A 18 7.26 19.73 -14.72
CA TYR A 18 6.89 18.34 -14.97
C TYR A 18 5.38 18.31 -15.18
N SER A 19 4.96 18.22 -16.44
CA SER A 19 3.58 17.87 -16.78
C SER A 19 3.38 16.38 -16.51
N GLN A 20 2.60 16.04 -15.50
CA GLN A 20 1.92 14.75 -15.40
C GLN A 20 0.52 15.08 -14.90
N GLU A 21 -0.42 15.12 -15.84
CA GLU A 21 -1.84 15.24 -15.57
C GLU A 21 -2.24 14.04 -14.69
N TYR A 22 -2.66 14.33 -13.46
CA TYR A 22 -3.23 13.36 -12.53
C TYR A 22 -4.69 13.74 -12.36
N ASP A 23 -5.55 13.12 -13.17
CA ASP A 23 -7.00 13.28 -13.09
C ASP A 23 -7.51 12.53 -11.86
N GLY A 24 -7.95 13.28 -10.85
CA GLY A 24 -8.29 12.79 -9.52
C GLY A 24 -9.51 11.87 -9.56
N ASN A 25 -9.31 10.57 -9.31
CA ASN A 25 -10.42 9.63 -9.35
C ASN A 25 -10.16 8.28 -8.66
N ARG A 26 -9.58 8.28 -7.46
CA ARG A 26 -9.34 7.05 -6.68
C ARG A 26 -10.13 7.08 -5.39
N ILE A 27 -10.86 6.00 -5.13
CA ILE A 27 -11.50 5.77 -3.83
C ILE A 27 -10.51 4.99 -2.97
N LEU A 28 -10.16 5.57 -1.82
CA LEU A 28 -9.22 5.00 -0.87
C LEU A 28 -9.97 4.58 0.39
N LEU A 29 -10.03 3.28 0.62
CA LEU A 29 -10.50 2.69 1.86
C LEU A 29 -9.29 2.42 2.73
N THR A 30 -9.26 2.97 3.94
CA THR A 30 -8.15 2.78 4.89
C THR A 30 -8.68 2.25 6.20
N THR A 31 -7.98 1.30 6.79
CA THR A 31 -8.19 0.92 8.18
C THR A 31 -7.76 2.10 9.06
N ILE A 32 -8.67 2.61 9.90
CA ILE A 32 -8.32 3.58 10.96
C ILE A 32 -7.72 2.77 12.11
N GLN A 33 -6.91 3.31 13.01
CA GLN A 33 -6.61 2.62 14.26
C GLN A 33 -7.59 3.12 15.33
N PRO A 34 -8.25 2.26 16.13
CA PRO A 34 -9.18 2.76 17.13
C PRO A 34 -8.36 3.51 18.20
N PRO A 35 -8.84 4.65 18.69
CA PRO A 35 -8.09 5.48 19.64
C PRO A 35 -7.88 4.77 20.99
N ASP A 36 -8.76 3.82 21.33
CA ASP A 36 -8.74 3.14 22.62
C ASP A 36 -7.90 1.86 22.59
N ARG A 37 -6.83 1.87 23.41
CA ARG A 37 -5.84 0.80 23.56
C ARG A 37 -6.33 -0.35 24.43
N SER A 38 -7.57 -0.29 24.92
CA SER A 38 -8.09 -1.15 25.99
C SER A 38 -9.17 -2.16 25.55
N ALA A 39 -9.43 -2.31 24.25
CA ALA A 39 -10.34 -3.35 23.77
C ALA A 39 -9.70 -4.74 23.86
N THR A 40 -9.86 -5.38 25.02
CA THR A 40 -9.53 -6.79 25.30
C THR A 40 -10.37 -7.79 24.50
N ASN A 41 -11.34 -7.32 23.71
CA ASN A 41 -12.05 -8.15 22.75
C ASN A 41 -11.37 -8.03 21.38
N ALA A 42 -10.85 -9.18 20.93
CA ALA A 42 -10.33 -9.45 19.59
C ALA A 42 -11.43 -9.37 18.50
N ALA A 43 -12.25 -8.32 18.53
CA ALA A 43 -13.14 -8.00 17.43
C ALA A 43 -12.27 -7.77 16.20
N ARG A 44 -12.65 -8.42 15.09
CA ARG A 44 -11.98 -8.30 13.80
C ARG A 44 -12.02 -6.83 13.40
N PHE A 45 -10.89 -6.16 13.54
CA PHE A 45 -10.82 -4.72 13.36
C PHE A 45 -10.19 -4.40 11.99
N GLY A 46 -10.83 -3.51 11.25
CA GLY A 46 -10.32 -2.97 10.00
C GLY A 46 -10.66 -3.79 8.76
N LEU A 47 -10.10 -3.37 7.63
CA LEU A 47 -10.39 -3.99 6.33
C LEU A 47 -9.91 -5.43 6.27
N THR A 48 -10.80 -6.31 5.86
CA THR A 48 -10.61 -7.75 5.72
C THR A 48 -10.48 -8.17 4.26
N ARG A 49 -9.98 -9.37 4.03
CA ARG A 49 -10.00 -9.94 2.67
C ARG A 49 -11.41 -10.29 2.19
N ASN A 50 -12.37 -10.47 3.11
CA ASN A 50 -13.76 -10.66 2.74
C ASN A 50 -14.33 -9.37 2.13
N ASP A 51 -13.98 -8.21 2.67
CA ASP A 51 -14.35 -6.91 2.10
C ASP A 51 -13.78 -6.74 0.71
N PHE A 52 -12.49 -7.04 0.54
CA PHE A 52 -11.86 -7.02 -0.78
C PHE A 52 -12.57 -7.95 -1.78
N ALA A 53 -12.94 -9.17 -1.36
CA ALA A 53 -13.65 -10.10 -2.21
C ALA A 53 -15.05 -9.58 -2.59
N ALA A 54 -15.81 -9.06 -1.62
CA ALA A 54 -17.14 -8.51 -1.84
C ALA A 54 -17.11 -7.29 -2.77
N LEU A 55 -16.19 -6.35 -2.54
CA LEU A 55 -15.99 -5.18 -3.39
C LEU A 55 -15.64 -5.59 -4.83
N THR A 56 -14.73 -6.57 -4.98
CA THR A 56 -14.34 -7.07 -6.31
C THR A 56 -15.50 -7.76 -7.04
N GLN A 57 -16.41 -8.40 -6.31
CA GLN A 57 -17.56 -9.12 -6.90
C GLN A 57 -18.74 -8.21 -7.25
N GLN A 58 -18.98 -7.17 -6.45
CA GLN A 58 -20.20 -6.36 -6.54
C GLN A 58 -19.98 -5.03 -7.27
N LEU A 59 -18.78 -4.45 -7.25
CA LEU A 59 -18.50 -3.21 -7.96
C LEU A 59 -18.36 -3.48 -9.46
N THR A 60 -19.32 -2.98 -10.24
CA THR A 60 -19.24 -2.88 -11.71
C THR A 60 -18.56 -1.57 -12.11
N ALA A 61 -18.08 -1.43 -13.35
CA ALA A 61 -17.42 -0.19 -13.83
C ALA A 61 -16.13 0.22 -13.08
N VAL A 62 -15.43 -0.74 -12.46
CA VAL A 62 -14.08 -0.53 -11.92
C VAL A 62 -13.03 -1.01 -12.91
N ARG A 63 -11.91 -0.28 -12.98
CA ARG A 63 -10.71 -0.67 -13.70
C ARG A 63 -9.85 -1.61 -12.85
N TYR A 64 -9.64 -1.26 -11.58
CA TYR A 64 -8.88 -2.06 -10.63
C TYR A 64 -9.46 -1.96 -9.22
N VAL A 65 -9.39 -3.06 -8.48
CA VAL A 65 -9.54 -3.08 -7.02
C VAL A 65 -8.26 -3.69 -6.45
N VAL A 66 -7.50 -2.90 -5.70
CA VAL A 66 -6.14 -3.26 -5.27
C VAL A 66 -6.08 -3.37 -3.75
N PRO A 67 -5.90 -4.58 -3.20
CA PRO A 67 -5.70 -4.75 -1.77
C PRO A 67 -4.23 -4.49 -1.42
N VAL A 68 -4.00 -3.80 -0.30
CA VAL A 68 -2.67 -3.51 0.20
C VAL A 68 -2.61 -3.80 1.69
N ARG A 69 -1.64 -4.59 2.08
CA ARG A 69 -1.18 -4.69 3.46
C ARG A 69 0.23 -4.16 3.55
N GLU A 70 0.44 -3.26 4.50
CA GLU A 70 1.72 -2.62 4.76
C GLU A 70 2.14 -2.93 6.19
N VAL A 71 3.38 -3.40 6.34
CA VAL A 71 4.01 -3.67 7.64
C VAL A 71 5.47 -3.24 7.61
N GLN A 72 5.97 -2.70 8.72
CA GLN A 72 7.39 -2.41 8.88
C GLN A 72 8.13 -3.68 9.31
N ARG A 73 9.22 -4.02 8.62
CA ARG A 73 10.03 -5.22 8.89
C ARG A 73 11.52 -4.97 8.62
N ASP A 74 12.36 -5.87 9.07
CA ASP A 74 13.79 -5.85 8.77
C ASP A 74 14.13 -6.78 7.61
N ALA A 75 14.63 -6.21 6.52
CA ALA A 75 15.28 -6.93 5.44
C ALA A 75 16.76 -7.15 5.74
N ARG A 76 17.26 -8.36 5.45
CA ARG A 76 18.62 -8.79 5.73
C ARG A 76 19.23 -9.49 4.52
N VAL A 77 20.46 -9.10 4.19
CA VAL A 77 21.33 -9.75 3.20
C VAL A 77 22.72 -9.83 3.81
N SER A 78 23.22 -11.04 4.05
CA SER A 78 24.46 -11.27 4.79
C SER A 78 24.46 -10.47 6.11
N ASN A 79 25.41 -9.54 6.29
CA ASN A 79 25.57 -8.75 7.51
C ASN A 79 24.83 -7.38 7.42
N ARG A 80 24.11 -7.12 6.33
CA ARG A 80 23.43 -5.84 6.06
C ARG A 80 21.97 -5.95 6.48
N VAL A 81 21.52 -5.05 7.35
CA VAL A 81 20.14 -4.98 7.84
C VAL A 81 19.55 -3.62 7.51
N ARG A 82 18.34 -3.59 6.97
CA ARG A 82 17.58 -2.36 6.71
C ARG A 82 16.13 -2.55 7.12
N THR A 83 15.61 -1.60 7.88
CA THR A 83 14.17 -1.50 8.13
C THR A 83 13.50 -1.02 6.85
N ILE A 84 12.43 -1.71 6.48
CA ILE A 84 11.70 -1.55 5.22
C ILE A 84 10.21 -1.46 5.48
N GLN A 85 9.51 -0.79 4.57
CA GLN A 85 8.07 -0.93 4.42
C GLN A 85 7.81 -2.09 3.47
N LEU A 86 7.32 -3.20 4.02
CA LEU A 86 6.96 -4.38 3.25
C LEU A 86 5.49 -4.30 2.87
N LEU A 87 5.22 -4.29 1.57
CA LEU A 87 3.88 -4.22 1.00
C LEU A 87 3.48 -5.58 0.41
N GLY A 88 2.40 -6.13 0.92
CA GLY A 88 1.70 -7.28 0.37
C GLY A 88 0.60 -6.77 -0.55
N THR A 89 0.71 -7.04 -1.85
CA THR A 89 -0.26 -6.53 -2.83
C THR A 89 -0.39 -7.44 -4.05
N HIS A 90 -1.20 -7.01 -5.02
CA HIS A 90 -1.43 -7.66 -6.30
C HIS A 90 -0.68 -6.93 -7.44
N PRO A 91 -0.54 -7.53 -8.64
CA PRO A 91 0.20 -6.95 -9.77
C PRO A 91 -0.30 -5.58 -10.21
N GLU A 92 -1.61 -5.34 -10.11
CA GLU A 92 -2.30 -4.13 -10.54
C GLU A 92 -1.77 -2.89 -9.80
N TYR A 93 -1.20 -3.08 -8.60
CA TYR A 93 -0.55 -2.01 -7.85
C TYR A 93 0.50 -1.25 -8.68
N ALA A 94 1.28 -1.96 -9.51
CA ALA A 94 2.27 -1.31 -10.36
C ALA A 94 1.64 -0.38 -11.40
N SER A 95 0.48 -0.75 -11.95
CA SER A 95 -0.26 0.09 -12.90
C SER A 95 -0.91 1.29 -12.19
N VAL A 96 -1.52 1.06 -11.02
CA VAL A 96 -2.18 2.12 -10.23
C VAL A 96 -1.19 3.18 -9.75
N HIS A 97 -0.02 2.75 -9.27
CA HIS A 97 1.03 3.64 -8.77
C HIS A 97 2.07 4.04 -9.84
N ARG A 98 1.81 3.72 -11.12
CA ARG A 98 2.70 4.00 -12.26
C ARG A 98 4.16 3.60 -12.00
N LEU A 99 4.38 2.46 -11.35
CA LEU A 99 5.70 2.01 -10.94
C LEU A 99 6.57 1.71 -12.16
N LYS A 100 7.71 2.39 -12.26
CA LYS A 100 8.70 2.13 -13.30
C LYS A 100 9.63 1.00 -12.86
N THR A 101 9.59 -0.13 -13.56
CA THR A 101 10.54 -1.23 -13.32
C THR A 101 11.88 -0.90 -13.99
N ILE A 102 12.95 -0.80 -13.20
CA ILE A 102 14.31 -0.54 -13.70
C ILE A 102 14.93 -1.83 -14.23
N ARG A 103 14.74 -2.94 -13.50
CA ARG A 103 15.30 -4.27 -13.84
C ARG A 103 14.34 -5.39 -13.45
N GLY A 104 14.41 -6.49 -14.20
CA GLY A 104 13.60 -7.68 -13.94
C GLY A 104 12.13 -7.44 -14.24
N ARG A 105 11.24 -7.92 -13.35
CA ARG A 105 9.79 -7.74 -13.50
C ARG A 105 9.11 -7.45 -12.16
N PHE A 106 7.94 -6.84 -12.22
CA PHE A 106 7.05 -6.76 -11.06
C PHE A 106 6.36 -8.12 -10.79
N LEU A 107 5.51 -8.15 -9.75
CA LEU A 107 4.66 -9.28 -9.41
C LEU A 107 3.68 -9.59 -10.56
N ASN A 108 3.30 -10.85 -10.71
CA ASN A 108 2.25 -11.26 -11.64
C ASN A 108 1.17 -12.12 -10.94
N ALA A 109 0.05 -12.37 -11.64
CA ALA A 109 -1.08 -13.11 -11.08
C ALA A 109 -0.69 -14.54 -10.66
N ALA A 110 0.30 -15.14 -11.32
CA ALA A 110 0.79 -16.48 -11.02
C ALA A 110 1.58 -16.52 -9.69
N ASP A 111 2.30 -15.44 -9.38
CA ASP A 111 3.04 -15.31 -8.12
C ASP A 111 2.07 -15.17 -6.93
N VAL A 112 0.99 -14.39 -7.11
CA VAL A 112 -0.10 -14.28 -6.12
C VAL A 112 -0.83 -15.60 -5.96
N LYS A 113 -1.30 -16.22 -7.06
CA LYS A 113 -2.08 -17.47 -7.02
C LYS A 113 -1.32 -18.60 -6.33
N ARG A 114 0.01 -18.66 -6.51
CA ARG A 114 0.87 -19.72 -5.93
C ARG A 114 1.56 -19.31 -4.63
N ALA A 115 1.27 -18.13 -4.09
CA ALA A 115 1.92 -17.57 -2.90
C ALA A 115 3.46 -17.71 -2.94
N ARG A 116 4.06 -17.34 -4.08
CA ARG A 116 5.50 -17.51 -4.28
C ARG A 116 6.29 -16.62 -3.32
N ASN A 117 7.38 -17.16 -2.77
CA ASN A 117 8.32 -16.41 -1.95
C ASN A 117 9.23 -15.53 -2.84
N VAL A 118 8.66 -14.47 -3.39
CA VAL A 118 9.33 -13.54 -4.28
C VAL A 118 9.18 -12.11 -3.77
N VAL A 119 10.14 -11.26 -4.08
CA VAL A 119 10.16 -9.85 -3.69
C VAL A 119 10.59 -8.96 -4.85
N VAL A 120 10.00 -7.77 -4.92
CA VAL A 120 10.45 -6.67 -5.78
C VAL A 120 10.95 -5.56 -4.86
N LEU A 121 12.14 -5.03 -5.12
CA LEU A 121 12.77 -4.03 -4.26
C LEU A 121 12.67 -2.63 -4.86
N GLY A 122 12.56 -1.61 -4.01
CA GLY A 122 12.85 -0.24 -4.42
C GLY A 122 14.33 -0.04 -4.74
N SER A 123 14.64 0.83 -5.70
CA SER A 123 15.99 1.09 -6.19
C SER A 123 16.96 1.50 -5.08
N ARG A 124 16.54 2.38 -4.16
CA ARG A 124 17.35 2.80 -3.01
C ARG A 124 17.56 1.69 -1.98
N LEU A 125 16.58 0.79 -1.83
CA LEU A 125 16.71 -0.36 -0.93
C LEU A 125 17.67 -1.40 -1.52
N ALA A 126 17.52 -1.71 -2.82
CA ALA A 126 18.39 -2.63 -3.53
C ALA A 126 19.86 -2.20 -3.45
N ALA A 127 20.16 -0.93 -3.71
CA ALA A 127 21.52 -0.39 -3.62
C ALA A 127 22.12 -0.52 -2.20
N ARG A 128 21.30 -0.41 -1.15
CA ARG A 128 21.74 -0.52 0.24
C ARG A 128 21.94 -1.97 0.71
N LEU A 129 21.19 -2.92 0.18
CA LEU A 129 21.31 -4.34 0.51
C LEU A 129 22.36 -5.07 -0.35
N PHE A 130 22.54 -4.63 -1.60
CA PHE A 130 23.42 -5.23 -2.61
C PHE A 130 24.38 -4.20 -3.22
N PRO A 131 25.23 -3.52 -2.42
CA PRO A 131 26.20 -2.57 -2.95
C PRO A 131 27.16 -3.26 -3.93
N GLY A 132 27.17 -2.80 -5.18
CA GLY A 132 28.04 -3.34 -6.24
C GLY A 132 27.66 -4.73 -6.76
N GLU A 133 26.52 -5.29 -6.34
CA GLU A 133 26.09 -6.64 -6.69
C GLU A 133 24.72 -6.59 -7.40
N ASP A 134 24.47 -7.48 -8.36
CA ASP A 134 23.13 -7.59 -8.97
C ASP A 134 22.19 -8.28 -7.98
N PRO A 135 21.10 -7.62 -7.53
CA PRO A 135 20.16 -8.24 -6.60
C PRO A 135 19.27 -9.29 -7.29
N ILE A 136 19.07 -9.22 -8.60
CA ILE A 136 18.13 -10.08 -9.33
C ILE A 136 18.53 -11.56 -9.18
N GLY A 137 17.55 -12.41 -8.85
CA GLY A 137 17.78 -13.84 -8.65
C GLY A 137 18.47 -14.20 -7.33
N ARG A 138 18.73 -13.22 -6.46
CA ARG A 138 19.30 -13.45 -5.13
C ARG A 138 18.22 -13.38 -4.06
N ASN A 139 18.54 -13.92 -2.89
CA ASN A 139 17.60 -13.97 -1.78
C ASN A 139 17.76 -12.78 -0.84
N VAL A 140 16.64 -12.19 -0.43
CA VAL A 140 16.54 -11.28 0.71
C VAL A 140 15.80 -12.00 1.83
N ARG A 141 16.36 -11.95 3.04
CA ARG A 141 15.66 -12.47 4.22
C ARG A 141 14.84 -11.35 4.84
N VAL A 142 13.54 -11.54 4.99
CA VAL A 142 12.67 -10.67 5.79
C VAL A 142 12.12 -11.48 6.94
N ASP A 143 12.36 -11.03 8.17
CA ASP A 143 12.19 -11.80 9.39
C ASP A 143 12.88 -13.18 9.32
N ARG A 144 12.08 -14.25 9.29
CA ARG A 144 12.55 -15.65 9.23
C ARG A 144 12.45 -16.25 7.82
N ASN A 145 11.97 -15.50 6.83
CA ASN A 145 11.63 -16.02 5.51
C ASN A 145 12.56 -15.45 4.43
N TYR A 146 12.89 -16.28 3.44
CA TYR A 146 13.70 -15.89 2.29
C TYR A 146 12.82 -15.63 1.06
N TYR A 147 13.11 -14.55 0.34
CA TYR A 147 12.38 -14.14 -0.86
C TYR A 147 13.37 -13.93 -2.00
N LEU A 148 13.05 -14.51 -3.16
CA LEU A 148 13.82 -14.33 -4.38
C LEU A 148 13.52 -12.96 -5.00
N VAL A 149 14.55 -12.17 -5.29
CA VAL A 149 14.38 -10.86 -5.92
C VAL A 149 14.06 -11.04 -7.41
N LEU A 150 12.87 -10.59 -7.82
CA LEU A 150 12.42 -10.65 -9.21
C LEU A 150 12.70 -9.39 -10.01
N GLY A 151 12.77 -8.25 -9.32
CA GLY A 151 12.84 -6.97 -9.98
C GLY A 151 13.19 -5.82 -9.04
N ILE A 152 13.48 -4.69 -9.66
CA ILE A 152 13.76 -3.41 -9.00
C ILE A 152 12.82 -2.36 -9.60
N VAL A 153 12.13 -1.61 -8.76
CA VAL A 153 11.31 -0.46 -9.16
C VAL A 153 11.96 0.85 -8.75
N ASP A 154 11.70 1.90 -9.51
CA ASP A 154 12.24 3.23 -9.28
C ASP A 154 11.51 3.93 -8.13
N THR A 155 12.12 3.90 -6.94
CA THR A 155 11.60 4.59 -5.76
C THR A 155 12.72 4.92 -4.78
N SER A 156 12.65 6.13 -4.22
CA SER A 156 13.54 6.59 -3.16
C SER A 156 13.16 6.03 -1.79
N GLU A 157 11.96 5.48 -1.65
CA GLU A 157 11.46 4.92 -0.39
C GLU A 157 12.03 3.52 -0.13
N PRO A 158 12.18 3.11 1.15
CA PRO A 158 12.64 1.77 1.51
C PRO A 158 11.52 0.72 1.35
N LEU A 159 10.88 0.69 0.19
CA LEU A 159 9.77 -0.20 -0.12
C LEU A 159 10.25 -1.55 -0.66
N ALA A 160 9.56 -2.62 -0.24
CA ALA A 160 9.65 -3.94 -0.84
C ALA A 160 8.25 -4.50 -1.05
N TYR A 161 8.02 -5.13 -2.21
CA TYR A 161 6.71 -5.65 -2.59
C TYR A 161 6.76 -7.17 -2.66
N ILE A 162 5.81 -7.82 -2.01
CA ILE A 162 5.60 -9.27 -2.07
C ILE A 162 4.14 -9.57 -2.42
N PRO A 163 3.83 -10.77 -2.94
CA PRO A 163 2.44 -11.14 -3.16
C PRO A 163 1.65 -11.12 -1.84
N LEU A 164 0.45 -10.55 -1.86
CA LEU A 164 -0.41 -10.46 -0.67
C LEU A 164 -0.69 -11.83 -0.03
N THR A 165 -0.86 -12.86 -0.85
CA THR A 165 -1.03 -14.25 -0.41
C THR A 165 0.21 -14.80 0.29
N THR A 166 1.41 -14.45 -0.18
CA THR A 166 2.67 -14.78 0.47
C THR A 166 2.79 -14.08 1.82
N MET A 167 2.44 -12.79 1.89
CA MET A 167 2.41 -12.05 3.15
C MET A 167 1.48 -12.73 4.17
N LYS A 168 0.25 -13.08 3.76
CA LYS A 168 -0.71 -13.82 4.59
C LYS A 168 -0.11 -15.13 5.12
N GLY A 169 0.46 -15.95 4.22
CA GLY A 169 0.98 -17.27 4.59
C GLY A 169 2.22 -17.23 5.48
N ARG A 170 3.05 -16.18 5.36
CA ARG A 170 4.32 -16.07 6.10
C ARG A 170 4.23 -15.29 7.39
N MET A 171 3.33 -14.31 7.45
CA MET A 171 3.23 -13.38 8.58
C MET A 171 1.90 -13.53 9.34
N GLY A 172 0.92 -14.24 8.78
CA GLY A 172 -0.42 -14.34 9.36
C GLY A 172 -1.14 -12.99 9.39
N ASP A 173 -2.26 -12.94 10.08
CA ASP A 173 -3.10 -11.73 10.21
C ASP A 173 -3.02 -11.10 11.59
N ARG A 174 -2.09 -11.58 12.43
CA ARG A 174 -1.84 -11.07 13.76
C ARG A 174 -0.53 -10.29 13.77
N ASP A 175 -0.60 -8.97 13.88
CA ASP A 175 0.59 -8.19 14.21
C ASP A 175 0.69 -8.14 15.73
N ILE A 176 1.71 -8.82 16.27
CA ILE A 176 2.00 -8.84 17.70
C ILE A 176 3.14 -7.86 17.93
N THR A 177 2.81 -6.62 18.26
CA THR A 177 3.82 -5.65 18.68
C THR A 177 4.14 -5.92 20.15
N ARG A 178 5.30 -6.52 20.42
CA ARG A 178 5.83 -6.65 21.79
C ARG A 178 6.48 -5.33 22.20
N SER A 179 5.70 -4.42 22.74
CA SER A 179 6.24 -3.35 23.56
C SER A 179 6.41 -3.89 24.99
N VAL A 180 7.53 -3.55 25.65
CA VAL A 180 7.84 -3.99 27.01
C VAL A 180 6.63 -3.71 27.93
N GLY A 181 6.01 -4.76 28.47
CA GLY A 181 4.88 -4.67 29.40
C GLY A 181 3.46 -4.63 28.80
N GLN A 182 3.30 -4.52 27.47
CA GLN A 182 1.98 -4.55 26.81
C GLN A 182 1.97 -5.54 25.64
N PHE A 183 1.14 -6.58 25.75
CA PHE A 183 0.81 -7.46 24.62
C PHE A 183 -0.36 -6.84 23.85
N GLU A 184 -0.11 -6.40 22.63
CA GLU A 184 -1.16 -5.94 21.72
C GLU A 184 -1.31 -6.97 20.59
N ILE A 185 -2.41 -7.72 20.59
CA ILE A 185 -2.74 -8.66 19.52
C ILE A 185 -3.68 -7.93 18.56
N ARG A 186 -3.14 -7.42 17.44
CA ARG A 186 -3.94 -6.79 16.40
C ARG A 186 -4.29 -7.81 15.33
N HIS A 187 -5.57 -8.11 15.16
CA HIS A 187 -6.06 -8.76 13.96
C HIS A 187 -6.15 -7.69 12.85
N PHE A 188 -5.18 -7.70 11.92
CA PHE A 188 -5.03 -6.67 10.90
C PHE A 188 -4.73 -7.35 9.55
N GLU A 189 -5.77 -7.47 8.72
CA GLU A 189 -5.69 -8.19 7.44
C GLU A 189 -5.21 -7.31 6.29
N LEU A 190 -5.78 -6.10 6.14
CA LEU A 190 -5.43 -5.13 5.10
C LEU A 190 -5.27 -3.74 5.71
N SER A 191 -4.28 -3.00 5.20
CA SER A 191 -4.08 -1.60 5.57
C SER A 191 -5.00 -0.69 4.79
N ARG A 192 -5.19 -1.00 3.50
CA ARG A 192 -6.04 -0.24 2.60
C ARG A 192 -6.52 -1.06 1.41
N ILE A 193 -7.63 -0.63 0.82
CA ILE A 193 -8.12 -1.09 -0.48
C ILE A 193 -8.25 0.16 -1.37
N GLU A 194 -7.63 0.12 -2.54
CA GLU A 194 -7.70 1.18 -3.54
C GLU A 194 -8.64 0.75 -4.66
N ILE A 195 -9.69 1.51 -4.91
CA ILE A 195 -10.63 1.28 -6.01
C ILE A 195 -10.37 2.35 -7.07
N ILE A 196 -10.12 1.88 -8.28
CA ILE A 196 -9.87 2.70 -9.46
C ILE A 196 -11.07 2.52 -10.40
N PRO A 197 -11.95 3.52 -10.53
CA PRO A 197 -13.06 3.53 -11.47
C PRO A 197 -12.59 3.47 -12.93
N GLN A 198 -13.48 3.06 -13.84
CA GLN A 198 -13.23 3.15 -15.27
C GLN A 198 -13.28 4.62 -15.74
N ASP A 199 -14.26 5.38 -15.28
CA ASP A 199 -14.48 6.80 -15.54
C ASP A 199 -14.56 7.63 -14.23
N ALA A 200 -14.21 8.91 -14.29
CA ALA A 200 -14.45 9.87 -13.23
C ALA A 200 -15.92 10.11 -12.90
N ALA A 201 -16.77 9.91 -13.90
CA ALA A 201 -18.21 9.73 -13.80
C ALA A 201 -18.66 8.88 -12.59
N ASP A 202 -17.99 7.74 -12.41
CA ASP A 202 -18.49 6.64 -11.61
C ASP A 202 -18.19 6.77 -10.11
N THR A 203 -17.28 7.68 -9.73
CA THR A 203 -16.78 7.77 -8.35
C THR A 203 -17.86 7.94 -7.29
N PRO A 204 -18.86 8.83 -7.44
CA PRO A 204 -19.91 9.00 -6.43
C PRO A 204 -20.72 7.71 -6.22
N GLN A 205 -21.14 7.08 -7.32
CA GLN A 205 -21.93 5.85 -7.28
C GLN A 205 -21.13 4.68 -6.69
N LEU A 206 -19.88 4.51 -7.12
CA LEU A 206 -18.99 3.46 -6.59
C LEU A 206 -18.69 3.66 -5.10
N THR A 207 -18.58 4.90 -4.65
CA THR A 207 -18.39 5.23 -3.24
C THR A 207 -19.60 4.82 -2.40
N GLU A 208 -20.80 5.12 -2.89
CA GLU A 208 -22.05 4.73 -2.21
C GLU A 208 -22.18 3.20 -2.11
N ILE A 209 -21.98 2.48 -3.23
CA ILE A 209 -22.04 1.01 -3.24
C ILE A 209 -20.97 0.41 -2.34
N ALA A 210 -19.72 0.89 -2.40
CA ALA A 210 -18.66 0.41 -1.54
C ALA A 210 -18.98 0.63 -0.05
N THR A 211 -19.61 1.76 0.30
CA THR A 211 -20.05 2.04 1.67
C THR A 211 -21.12 1.05 2.12
N GLN A 212 -22.14 0.80 1.30
CA GLN A 212 -23.21 -0.15 1.60
C GLN A 212 -22.68 -1.58 1.79
N ILE A 213 -21.73 -2.01 0.93
CA ILE A 213 -21.08 -3.33 1.06
C ILE A 213 -20.35 -3.44 2.40
N LEU A 214 -19.56 -2.43 2.77
CA LEU A 214 -18.82 -2.44 4.03
C LEU A 214 -19.75 -2.40 5.24
N GLN A 215 -20.80 -1.57 5.22
CA GLN A 215 -21.81 -1.52 6.29
C GLN A 215 -22.59 -2.83 6.44
N ALA A 216 -22.75 -3.61 5.36
CA ALA A 216 -23.39 -4.92 5.44
C ALA A 216 -22.46 -6.01 6.02
N LEU A 217 -21.15 -5.83 5.91
CA LEU A 217 -20.14 -6.79 6.36
C LEU A 217 -19.62 -6.51 7.78
N HIS A 218 -19.68 -5.25 8.21
CA HIS A 218 -19.23 -4.78 9.51
C HIS A 218 -20.41 -4.17 10.27
N GLU A 219 -20.58 -4.52 11.53
CA GLU A 219 -21.35 -3.66 12.44
C GLU A 219 -20.62 -2.31 12.52
N ASP A 220 -21.33 -1.18 12.52
CA ASP A 220 -20.76 0.17 12.48
C ASP A 220 -19.87 0.45 13.71
N ASP A 221 -18.62 -0.03 13.65
CA ASP A 221 -17.64 -0.05 14.74
C ASP A 221 -16.55 1.02 14.57
N GLY A 222 -16.65 1.83 13.50
CA GLY A 222 -15.69 2.89 13.19
C GLY A 222 -14.29 2.39 12.81
N SER A 223 -14.13 1.13 12.40
CA SER A 223 -12.82 0.53 12.14
C SER A 223 -12.16 0.92 10.81
N PHE A 224 -12.88 1.60 9.92
CA PHE A 224 -12.38 2.03 8.61
C PHE A 224 -12.81 3.45 8.26
N ARG A 225 -12.01 4.09 7.41
CA ARG A 225 -12.30 5.38 6.78
C ARG A 225 -12.37 5.19 5.29
N LEU A 226 -13.46 5.64 4.70
CA LEU A 226 -13.53 5.89 3.27
C LEU A 226 -13.10 7.34 3.01
N SER A 227 -12.19 7.52 2.07
CA SER A 227 -11.83 8.83 1.55
C SER A 227 -11.74 8.77 0.03
N VAL A 228 -12.33 9.75 -0.65
CA VAL A 228 -12.06 9.98 -2.06
C VAL A 228 -10.83 10.87 -2.13
N SER A 229 -9.76 10.39 -2.73
CA SER A 229 -8.55 11.17 -2.92
C SER A 229 -8.74 12.01 -4.18
N GLN A 230 -9.00 13.30 -3.99
CA GLN A 230 -8.73 14.31 -5.01
C GLN A 230 -7.31 14.80 -4.76
N HIS A 231 -6.38 14.50 -5.67
CA HIS A 231 -5.06 15.10 -5.60
C HIS A 231 -5.18 16.51 -6.17
N GLU A 232 -5.15 17.52 -5.29
CA GLU A 232 -4.82 18.90 -5.67
C GLU A 232 -3.37 19.01 -6.16
#